data_AF-A0ABD0V0R0-F1
#
_entry.id   AF-A0ABD0V0R0-F1
#
_cell.length_a   1.000
_cell.length_b   1.000
_cell.length_c   1.000
_cell.angle_alpha   90.00
_cell.angle_beta   90.00
_cell.angle_gamma   90.00
#
_symmetry.space_group_name_H-M   'P 1'
#
loop_
_entity.id
_entity.type
_entity.pdbx_description
1 polymer ?
#
loop_
_entity_poly.entity_id
_entity_poly.type
_entity_poly.pdbx_seq_one_letter_code
_entity_poly.pdbx_strand_id
1 'polypeptide(L)'
;MIFVMVQIAGTIVAPEEPRNWDPKNPRIWIVFSNLEGARIQGGGVIDGSGSKWWAASCKINKTNPCRGAPTAMTIDSSSKVRVKGLTIQSAQQMHFTISRSVAIRISGVRVDSPPDSPNTDGIHISESTDISIQNCRIGTGDDCISIVNASSNIKMKNIDCGPGHGISIGSLGKDNSVGIVTGIVLDTATLTGTTNGLRIKTWQGGSGYVRSVRFENVKMDDVENPIIIDQFYCDSPTVCKNKTEAVKISQVIYRNISGTSRTSKAMKFACSDTVPCSNIVLNNINLERENGTAETYCNCAMGFDYGFVRPAADCLRNDDSSRCSGGSENNNRKHGQVNTEL
;
A
#
# COMPACT_ATOMS: atom_id res chain seq x y z
N MET A 1 -3.80 -37.22 9.69
CA MET A 1 -3.43 -35.79 9.50
C MET A 1 -2.07 -35.78 8.83
N ILE A 2 -1.98 -35.32 7.57
CA ILE A 2 -0.71 -35.27 6.83
C ILE A 2 -0.09 -33.91 7.09
N PHE A 3 1.12 -33.89 7.65
CA PHE A 3 1.90 -32.69 7.82
C PHE A 3 2.83 -32.52 6.63
N VAL A 4 2.66 -31.43 5.87
CA VAL A 4 3.52 -31.12 4.72
C VAL A 4 4.60 -30.12 5.13
N MET A 5 5.86 -30.50 4.89
CA MET A 5 7.01 -29.60 4.99
C MET A 5 7.66 -29.48 3.61
N VAL A 6 7.81 -28.24 3.14
CA VAL A 6 8.52 -27.90 1.91
C VAL A 6 9.83 -27.23 2.31
N GLN A 7 10.94 -27.87 1.95
CA GLN A 7 12.29 -27.39 2.24
C GLN A 7 12.94 -26.84 0.96
N ILE A 8 13.05 -25.51 0.88
CA ILE A 8 13.75 -24.79 -0.19
C ILE A 8 15.09 -24.35 0.39
N ALA A 9 16.15 -25.11 0.09
CA ALA A 9 17.50 -24.85 0.57
C ALA A 9 18.44 -24.25 -0.48
N GLY A 10 18.13 -24.46 -1.76
CA GLY A 10 18.89 -23.92 -2.89
C GLY A 10 18.17 -22.75 -3.57
N THR A 11 18.61 -22.44 -4.79
CA THR A 11 17.97 -21.45 -5.66
C THR A 11 17.08 -22.14 -6.69
N ILE A 12 15.81 -21.75 -6.75
CA ILE A 12 14.88 -22.12 -7.81
C ILE A 12 14.83 -20.94 -8.78
N VAL A 13 15.16 -21.16 -10.06
CA VAL A 13 15.24 -20.10 -11.08
C VAL A 13 14.13 -20.28 -12.11
N ALA A 14 13.41 -19.21 -12.42
CA ALA A 14 12.34 -19.23 -13.40
C ALA A 14 12.86 -19.18 -14.85
N PRO A 15 12.07 -19.63 -15.84
CA PRO A 15 12.35 -19.33 -17.24
C PRO A 15 12.32 -17.82 -17.49
N GLU A 16 13.44 -17.26 -17.96
CA GLU A 16 13.57 -15.81 -18.21
C GLU A 16 12.71 -15.32 -19.39
N GLU A 17 12.59 -16.14 -20.44
CA GLU A 17 11.91 -15.77 -21.69
C GLU A 17 10.38 -15.83 -21.55
N PRO A 18 9.63 -14.72 -21.75
CA PRO A 18 8.17 -14.73 -21.63
C PRO A 18 7.47 -15.75 -22.54
N ARG A 19 8.05 -16.03 -23.71
CA ARG A 19 7.55 -17.02 -24.67
C ARG A 19 7.66 -18.48 -24.19
N ASN A 20 8.46 -18.75 -23.17
CA ASN A 20 8.64 -20.10 -22.62
C ASN A 20 7.57 -20.44 -21.58
N TRP A 21 6.70 -19.50 -21.23
CA TRP A 21 5.64 -19.71 -20.24
C TRP A 21 4.38 -20.29 -20.86
N ASP A 22 3.65 -21.07 -20.07
CA ASP A 22 2.38 -21.65 -20.50
C ASP A 22 1.37 -20.52 -20.80
N PRO A 23 0.92 -20.36 -22.05
CA PRO A 23 -0.04 -19.33 -22.41
C PRO A 23 -1.42 -19.55 -21.76
N LYS A 24 -1.71 -20.75 -21.23
CA LYS A 24 -2.94 -21.03 -20.47
C LYS A 24 -2.86 -20.54 -19.02
N ASN A 25 -1.66 -20.44 -18.47
CA ASN A 25 -1.42 -20.00 -17.08
C ASN A 25 -0.31 -18.93 -17.00
N PRO A 26 -0.40 -17.83 -17.78
CA PRO A 26 0.72 -16.91 -17.98
C PRO A 26 1.06 -16.04 -16.76
N ARG A 27 0.29 -16.18 -15.67
CA ARG A 27 0.43 -15.38 -14.43
C ARG A 27 0.89 -16.21 -13.23
N ILE A 28 1.17 -17.49 -13.42
CA ILE A 28 1.38 -18.42 -12.31
C ILE A 28 2.72 -19.12 -12.47
N TRP A 29 3.55 -19.11 -11.42
CA TRP A 29 4.78 -19.90 -11.34
C TRP A 29 4.72 -20.98 -10.25
N ILE A 30 5.06 -20.63 -9.00
CA ILE A 30 5.05 -21.56 -7.87
C ILE A 30 3.79 -21.33 -7.05
N VAL A 31 2.93 -22.35 -6.96
CA VAL A 31 1.67 -22.29 -6.21
C VAL A 31 1.61 -23.37 -5.15
N PHE A 32 1.28 -22.94 -3.93
CA PHE A 32 0.91 -23.79 -2.83
C PHE A 32 -0.59 -23.60 -2.57
N SER A 33 -1.40 -24.57 -2.99
CA SER A 33 -2.86 -24.50 -2.86
C SER A 33 -3.43 -25.59 -1.98
N ASN A 34 -4.56 -25.30 -1.32
CA ASN A 34 -5.32 -26.26 -0.51
C ASN A 34 -4.48 -26.94 0.59
N LEU A 35 -3.53 -26.21 1.18
CA LEU A 35 -2.71 -26.72 2.27
C LEU A 35 -3.37 -26.45 3.63
N GLU A 36 -3.24 -27.40 4.55
CA GLU A 36 -3.56 -27.19 5.97
C GLU A 36 -2.33 -27.48 6.84
N GLY A 37 -1.88 -26.49 7.61
CA GLY A 37 -0.84 -26.65 8.61
C GLY A 37 0.59 -26.81 8.06
N ALA A 38 0.80 -26.52 6.77
CA ALA A 38 2.08 -26.72 6.11
C ALA A 38 3.18 -25.75 6.58
N ARG A 39 4.44 -26.15 6.41
CA ARG A 39 5.62 -25.29 6.59
C ARG A 39 6.40 -25.18 5.29
N ILE A 40 6.71 -23.96 4.88
CA ILE A 40 7.55 -23.65 3.73
C ILE A 40 8.75 -22.88 4.25
N GLN A 41 9.94 -23.45 4.15
CA GLN A 41 11.13 -22.94 4.83
C GLN A 41 12.41 -23.37 4.12
N GLY A 42 13.55 -22.91 4.63
CA GLY A 42 14.84 -23.53 4.34
C GLY A 42 15.97 -22.58 4.00
N GLY A 43 15.71 -21.26 3.96
CA GLY A 43 16.75 -20.27 3.70
C GLY A 43 17.05 -20.04 2.22
N GLY A 44 16.47 -20.84 1.32
CA GLY A 44 16.73 -20.79 -0.11
C GLY A 44 16.10 -19.59 -0.82
N VAL A 45 16.35 -19.54 -2.13
CA VAL A 45 16.02 -18.41 -3.00
C VAL A 45 15.01 -18.84 -4.06
N ILE A 46 13.99 -18.02 -4.28
CA ILE A 46 13.09 -18.08 -5.44
C ILE A 46 13.44 -16.89 -6.33
N ASP A 47 14.05 -17.16 -7.49
CA ASP A 47 14.50 -16.15 -8.45
C ASP A 47 13.56 -16.13 -9.67
N GLY A 48 12.81 -15.03 -9.82
CA GLY A 48 11.87 -14.85 -10.92
C GLY A 48 12.50 -14.51 -12.27
N SER A 49 13.78 -14.14 -12.34
CA SER A 49 14.44 -13.75 -13.61
C SER A 49 13.63 -12.73 -14.42
N GLY A 50 13.10 -11.70 -13.74
CA GLY A 50 12.07 -10.80 -14.24
C GLY A 50 12.49 -9.77 -15.31
N SER A 51 13.78 -9.59 -15.59
CA SER A 51 14.31 -8.53 -16.47
C SER A 51 13.60 -8.43 -17.83
N LYS A 52 13.41 -9.56 -18.52
CA LYS A 52 12.73 -9.60 -19.83
C LYS A 52 11.23 -9.32 -19.74
N TRP A 53 10.59 -9.67 -18.63
CA TRP A 53 9.20 -9.31 -18.35
C TRP A 53 9.04 -7.81 -18.13
N TRP A 54 9.97 -7.20 -17.40
CA TRP A 54 9.98 -5.76 -17.16
C TRP A 54 10.19 -4.98 -18.46
N ALA A 55 11.15 -5.39 -19.30
CA ALA A 55 11.38 -4.78 -20.61
C ALA A 55 10.16 -4.87 -21.55
N ALA A 56 9.37 -5.94 -21.43
CA ALA A 56 8.14 -6.14 -22.20
C ALA A 56 6.90 -5.46 -21.58
N SER A 57 7.02 -4.81 -20.42
CA SER A 57 5.88 -4.22 -19.71
C SER A 57 5.42 -2.90 -20.34
N CYS A 58 4.10 -2.71 -20.40
CA CYS A 58 3.51 -1.43 -20.79
C CYS A 58 3.70 -0.31 -19.75
N LYS A 59 4.12 -0.67 -18.52
CA LYS A 59 4.46 0.33 -17.50
C LYS A 59 5.83 0.96 -17.74
N ILE A 60 6.74 0.26 -18.42
CA ILE A 60 8.05 0.78 -18.85
C ILE A 60 7.92 1.48 -20.21
N ASN A 61 7.31 0.81 -21.19
CA ASN A 61 7.08 1.39 -22.51
C ASN A 61 5.60 1.30 -22.89
N LYS A 62 4.92 2.44 -22.99
CA LYS A 62 3.47 2.52 -23.28
C LYS A 62 3.07 1.93 -24.64
N THR A 63 4.02 1.72 -25.57
CA THR A 63 3.73 1.04 -26.85
C THR A 63 3.66 -0.48 -26.72
N ASN A 64 4.18 -1.06 -25.64
CA ASN A 64 4.06 -2.48 -25.35
C ASN A 64 2.61 -2.84 -24.97
N PRO A 65 2.15 -4.07 -25.27
CA PRO A 65 0.85 -4.53 -24.82
C PRO A 65 0.82 -4.64 -23.29
N CYS A 66 -0.24 -4.13 -22.65
CA CYS A 66 -0.45 -4.30 -21.21
C CYS A 66 -0.84 -5.74 -20.87
N ARG A 67 0.17 -6.57 -20.63
CA ARG A 67 0.02 -7.98 -20.24
C ARG A 67 0.47 -8.17 -18.79
N GLY A 68 -0.20 -9.09 -18.08
CA GLY A 68 0.28 -9.53 -16.77
C GLY A 68 1.48 -10.44 -16.93
N ALA A 69 2.27 -10.56 -15.87
CA ALA A 69 3.40 -11.49 -15.79
C ALA A 69 3.23 -12.41 -14.57
N PRO A 70 4.03 -13.48 -14.46
CA PRO A 70 3.93 -14.42 -13.35
C PRO A 70 4.14 -13.79 -11.98
N THR A 71 3.35 -14.21 -11.00
CA THR A 71 3.71 -14.05 -9.59
C THR A 71 4.71 -15.13 -9.22
N ALA A 72 5.79 -14.77 -8.51
CA ALA A 72 6.87 -15.71 -8.25
C ALA A 72 6.44 -16.85 -7.31
N MET A 73 5.78 -16.52 -6.20
CA MET A 73 5.23 -17.49 -5.25
C MET A 73 3.82 -17.11 -4.81
N THR A 74 2.89 -18.07 -4.82
CA THR A 74 1.52 -17.88 -4.34
C THR A 74 1.14 -18.93 -3.29
N ILE A 75 0.54 -18.49 -2.18
CA ILE A 75 -0.25 -19.34 -1.29
C ILE A 75 -1.71 -19.05 -1.58
N ASP A 76 -2.45 -20.08 -1.96
CA ASP A 76 -3.86 -19.96 -2.32
C ASP A 76 -4.74 -20.92 -1.53
N SER A 77 -5.95 -20.50 -1.17
CA SER A 77 -6.98 -21.39 -0.63
C SER A 77 -6.48 -22.30 0.51
N SER A 78 -5.63 -21.74 1.40
CA SER A 78 -4.85 -22.52 2.37
C SER A 78 -5.06 -22.02 3.81
N SER A 79 -4.79 -22.88 4.79
CA SER A 79 -4.92 -22.52 6.20
C SER A 79 -3.73 -22.94 7.06
N LYS A 80 -3.42 -22.13 8.08
CA LYS A 80 -2.39 -22.43 9.10
C LYS A 80 -0.98 -22.64 8.52
N VAL A 81 -0.69 -22.08 7.34
CA VAL A 81 0.62 -22.21 6.67
C VAL A 81 1.64 -21.27 7.32
N ARG A 82 2.88 -21.75 7.44
CA ARG A 82 4.01 -20.95 7.93
C ARG A 82 5.10 -20.85 6.87
N VAL A 83 5.48 -19.64 6.49
CA VAL A 83 6.61 -19.35 5.61
C VAL A 83 7.74 -18.73 6.43
N LYS A 84 8.94 -19.30 6.32
CA LYS A 84 10.09 -18.84 7.12
C LYS A 84 11.38 -18.74 6.32
N GLY A 85 12.00 -17.56 6.37
CA GLY A 85 13.40 -17.37 6.01
C GLY A 85 13.72 -17.48 4.51
N LEU A 86 12.73 -17.39 3.63
CA LEU A 86 12.97 -17.44 2.19
C LEU A 86 13.42 -16.08 1.67
N THR A 87 14.23 -16.09 0.61
CA THR A 87 14.47 -14.93 -0.23
C THR A 87 13.68 -15.09 -1.54
N ILE A 88 12.92 -14.07 -1.94
CA ILE A 88 12.21 -14.03 -3.23
C ILE A 88 12.72 -12.80 -3.97
N GLN A 89 13.36 -12.99 -5.12
CA GLN A 89 14.03 -11.92 -5.84
C GLN A 89 13.65 -11.87 -7.30
N SER A 90 13.82 -10.70 -7.90
CA SER A 90 13.67 -10.47 -9.35
C SER A 90 12.36 -11.04 -9.90
N ALA A 91 11.25 -10.86 -9.18
CA ALA A 91 9.95 -11.37 -9.61
C ALA A 91 9.51 -10.73 -10.93
N GLN A 92 8.85 -11.52 -11.77
CA GLN A 92 8.38 -11.09 -13.09
C GLN A 92 7.28 -10.02 -12.97
N GLN A 93 6.39 -10.20 -12.00
CA GLN A 93 5.46 -9.21 -11.48
C GLN A 93 5.55 -9.25 -9.94
N MET A 94 4.54 -9.75 -9.24
CA MET A 94 4.55 -9.80 -7.76
C MET A 94 5.46 -10.90 -7.21
N HIS A 95 6.09 -10.67 -6.06
CA HIS A 95 6.97 -11.64 -5.43
C HIS A 95 6.18 -12.71 -4.68
N PHE A 96 5.35 -12.31 -3.72
CA PHE A 96 4.64 -13.23 -2.85
C PHE A 96 3.17 -12.85 -2.67
N THR A 97 2.27 -13.66 -3.24
CA THR A 97 0.83 -13.49 -3.06
C THR A 97 0.26 -14.45 -2.03
N ILE A 98 -0.60 -13.95 -1.16
CA ILE A 98 -1.51 -14.73 -0.33
C ILE A 98 -2.94 -14.44 -0.80
N SER A 99 -3.66 -15.47 -1.20
CA SER A 99 -5.05 -15.35 -1.66
C SER A 99 -5.94 -16.39 -0.99
N ARG A 100 -7.20 -16.01 -0.70
CA ARG A 100 -8.26 -16.90 -0.17
C ARG A 100 -7.81 -17.76 1.02
N SER A 101 -6.97 -17.22 1.89
CA SER A 101 -6.25 -18.01 2.90
C SER A 101 -6.48 -17.50 4.31
N VAL A 102 -6.30 -18.38 5.30
CA VAL A 102 -6.56 -18.09 6.72
C VAL A 102 -5.39 -18.50 7.60
N ALA A 103 -5.05 -17.69 8.60
CA ALA A 103 -4.03 -18.02 9.60
C ALA A 103 -2.63 -18.27 9.01
N ILE A 104 -2.20 -17.40 8.08
CA ILE A 104 -0.88 -17.49 7.43
C ILE A 104 0.15 -16.71 8.24
N ARG A 105 1.30 -17.32 8.50
CA ARG A 105 2.41 -16.69 9.22
C ARG A 105 3.65 -16.60 8.33
N ILE A 106 4.11 -15.39 8.09
CA ILE A 106 5.34 -15.08 7.34
C ILE A 106 6.37 -14.53 8.31
N SER A 107 7.58 -15.08 8.30
CA SER A 107 8.65 -14.62 9.19
C SER A 107 10.02 -14.65 8.52
N GLY A 108 10.80 -13.58 8.65
CA GLY A 108 12.18 -13.57 8.15
C GLY A 108 12.28 -13.63 6.63
N VAL A 109 11.22 -13.33 5.89
CA VAL A 109 11.25 -13.33 4.42
C VAL A 109 11.95 -12.08 3.92
N ARG A 110 12.84 -12.25 2.95
CA ARG A 110 13.47 -11.18 2.19
C ARG A 110 12.88 -11.09 0.79
N VAL A 111 12.59 -9.88 0.34
CA VAL A 111 12.20 -9.57 -1.02
C VAL A 111 13.17 -8.55 -1.60
N ASP A 112 13.62 -8.77 -2.84
CA ASP A 112 14.62 -7.93 -3.50
C ASP A 112 14.37 -7.81 -5.01
N SER A 113 14.11 -6.59 -5.48
CA SER A 113 14.11 -6.24 -6.92
C SER A 113 14.54 -4.77 -7.09
N PRO A 114 15.03 -4.39 -8.29
CA PRO A 114 15.37 -3.01 -8.61
C PRO A 114 14.20 -2.04 -8.42
N PRO A 115 14.45 -0.77 -8.02
CA PRO A 115 13.41 0.23 -7.77
C PRO A 115 12.59 0.62 -9.01
N ASP A 116 13.10 0.36 -10.21
CA ASP A 116 12.46 0.63 -11.49
C ASP A 116 11.72 -0.61 -12.06
N SER A 117 11.69 -1.72 -11.33
CA SER A 117 10.96 -2.93 -11.75
C SER A 117 9.43 -2.73 -11.64
N PRO A 118 8.67 -2.84 -12.75
CA PRO A 118 7.26 -2.46 -12.77
C PRO A 118 6.36 -3.50 -12.10
N ASN A 119 5.48 -3.05 -11.20
CA ASN A 119 4.46 -3.88 -10.53
C ASN A 119 5.03 -5.07 -9.76
N THR A 120 6.19 -4.87 -9.14
CA THR A 120 6.89 -5.91 -8.38
C THR A 120 6.54 -5.92 -6.90
N ASP A 121 5.24 -5.90 -6.57
CA ASP A 121 4.77 -5.93 -5.18
C ASP A 121 5.48 -7.02 -4.36
N GLY A 122 5.86 -6.71 -3.12
CA GLY A 122 6.58 -7.63 -2.25
C GLY A 122 5.67 -8.71 -1.69
N ILE A 123 4.81 -8.35 -0.75
CA ILE A 123 3.79 -9.25 -0.20
C ILE A 123 2.40 -8.70 -0.53
N HIS A 124 1.68 -9.39 -1.40
CA HIS A 124 0.33 -9.06 -1.82
C HIS A 124 -0.69 -9.93 -1.09
N ILE A 125 -1.71 -9.33 -0.48
CA ILE A 125 -2.72 -10.05 0.31
C ILE A 125 -4.11 -9.73 -0.22
N SER A 126 -4.83 -10.78 -0.66
CA SER A 126 -6.21 -10.69 -1.16
C SER A 126 -7.10 -11.73 -0.50
N GLU A 127 -8.37 -11.39 -0.23
CA GLU A 127 -9.39 -12.34 0.21
C GLU A 127 -8.97 -13.21 1.42
N SER A 128 -8.14 -12.67 2.32
CA SER A 128 -7.45 -13.47 3.33
C SER A 128 -7.58 -12.90 4.73
N THR A 129 -7.64 -13.78 5.74
CA THR A 129 -7.87 -13.39 7.14
C THR A 129 -6.82 -13.97 8.08
N ASP A 130 -6.53 -13.25 9.17
CA ASP A 130 -5.58 -13.65 10.21
C ASP A 130 -4.17 -13.87 9.65
N ILE A 131 -3.61 -12.83 9.05
CA ILE A 131 -2.27 -12.86 8.45
C ILE A 131 -1.28 -12.19 9.39
N SER A 132 -0.14 -12.84 9.64
CA SER A 132 0.96 -12.29 10.45
C SER A 132 2.22 -12.21 9.61
N ILE A 133 2.81 -11.02 9.50
CA ILE A 133 4.07 -10.76 8.78
C ILE A 133 5.06 -10.17 9.76
N GLN A 134 6.22 -10.79 9.92
CA GLN A 134 7.19 -10.34 10.92
C GLN A 134 8.64 -10.47 10.49
N ASN A 135 9.46 -9.50 10.89
CA ASN A 135 10.91 -9.50 10.67
C ASN A 135 11.26 -9.64 9.17
N CYS A 136 10.58 -8.88 8.30
CA CYS A 136 10.76 -8.96 6.86
C CYS A 136 11.53 -7.75 6.34
N ARG A 137 12.35 -7.97 5.31
CA ARG A 137 12.99 -6.92 4.52
C ARG A 137 12.49 -6.98 3.09
N ILE A 138 11.99 -5.87 2.56
CA ILE A 138 11.31 -5.83 1.29
C ILE A 138 11.80 -4.62 0.49
N GLY A 139 12.52 -4.87 -0.59
CA GLY A 139 12.89 -3.87 -1.60
C GLY A 139 12.31 -4.26 -2.95
N THR A 140 11.59 -3.34 -3.59
CA THR A 140 10.83 -3.59 -4.83
C THR A 140 10.74 -2.31 -5.68
N GLY A 141 10.11 -2.40 -6.85
CA GLY A 141 9.69 -1.24 -7.65
C GLY A 141 8.20 -0.89 -7.53
N ASP A 142 7.46 -1.56 -6.63
CA ASP A 142 6.06 -1.24 -6.32
C ASP A 142 5.80 -1.40 -4.80
N ASP A 143 4.58 -1.70 -4.36
CA ASP A 143 4.24 -1.80 -2.93
C ASP A 143 5.09 -2.86 -2.19
N CYS A 144 5.68 -2.50 -1.04
CA CYS A 144 6.35 -3.50 -0.20
C CYS A 144 5.33 -4.52 0.32
N ILE A 145 4.20 -4.02 0.81
CA ILE A 145 3.06 -4.84 1.23
C ILE A 145 1.80 -4.18 0.69
N SER A 146 1.01 -4.91 -0.10
CA SER A 146 -0.28 -4.47 -0.60
C SER A 146 -1.41 -5.32 -0.04
N ILE A 147 -2.41 -4.68 0.57
CA ILE A 147 -3.57 -5.32 1.20
C ILE A 147 -4.82 -4.92 0.43
N VAL A 148 -5.45 -5.87 -0.25
CA VAL A 148 -6.60 -5.61 -1.12
C VAL A 148 -7.87 -6.28 -0.60
N ASN A 149 -8.92 -6.25 -1.42
CA ASN A 149 -10.30 -6.56 -1.06
C ASN A 149 -10.47 -7.87 -0.28
N ALA A 150 -11.50 -7.89 0.57
CA ALA A 150 -11.91 -9.01 1.41
C ALA A 150 -10.80 -9.53 2.33
N SER A 151 -9.89 -8.64 2.77
CA SER A 151 -8.80 -9.00 3.68
C SER A 151 -9.03 -8.43 5.07
N SER A 152 -8.77 -9.22 6.10
CA SER A 152 -8.99 -8.80 7.49
C SER A 152 -7.99 -9.36 8.50
N ASN A 153 -7.87 -8.70 9.65
CA ASN A 153 -7.01 -9.14 10.75
C ASN A 153 -5.55 -9.38 10.32
N ILE A 154 -4.92 -8.36 9.76
CA ILE A 154 -3.53 -8.42 9.30
C ILE A 154 -2.64 -7.71 10.30
N LYS A 155 -1.64 -8.43 10.82
CA LYS A 155 -0.65 -7.92 11.74
C LYS A 155 0.73 -7.94 11.09
N MET A 156 1.38 -6.79 11.09
CA MET A 156 2.72 -6.59 10.56
C MET A 156 3.62 -6.08 11.68
N LYS A 157 4.81 -6.66 11.85
CA LYS A 157 5.76 -6.23 12.88
C LYS A 157 7.20 -6.32 12.45
N ASN A 158 7.99 -5.29 12.76
CA ASN A 158 9.40 -5.21 12.42
C ASN A 158 9.61 -5.39 10.90
N ILE A 159 9.12 -4.43 10.13
CA ILE A 159 9.21 -4.42 8.66
C ILE A 159 10.24 -3.38 8.21
N ASP A 160 11.18 -3.81 7.38
CA ASP A 160 12.12 -2.94 6.67
C ASP A 160 11.69 -2.87 5.20
N CYS A 161 11.22 -1.71 4.75
CA CYS A 161 10.61 -1.53 3.44
C CYS A 161 11.34 -0.43 2.68
N GLY A 162 11.90 -0.73 1.51
CA GLY A 162 12.63 0.26 0.75
C GLY A 162 13.72 -0.35 -0.13
N PRO A 163 13.84 0.08 -1.40
CA PRO A 163 12.95 1.00 -2.12
C PRO A 163 11.56 0.39 -2.42
N GLY A 164 10.64 1.18 -2.98
CA GLY A 164 9.29 0.73 -3.37
C GLY A 164 8.20 1.80 -3.17
N HIS A 165 6.93 1.39 -3.14
CA HIS A 165 5.77 2.25 -2.96
C HIS A 165 5.20 2.26 -1.54
N GLY A 166 5.91 1.68 -0.57
CA GLY A 166 5.51 1.67 0.83
C GLY A 166 4.55 0.54 1.21
N ILE A 167 3.79 0.75 2.28
CA ILE A 167 2.78 -0.20 2.78
C ILE A 167 1.41 0.36 2.43
N SER A 168 0.68 -0.36 1.57
CA SER A 168 -0.54 0.11 0.94
C SER A 168 -1.75 -0.75 1.27
N ILE A 169 -2.85 -0.10 1.66
CA ILE A 169 -4.19 -0.67 1.62
C ILE A 169 -4.85 -0.22 0.31
N GLY A 170 -5.19 -1.19 -0.53
CA GLY A 170 -5.81 -1.01 -1.84
C GLY A 170 -4.86 -1.24 -3.01
N SER A 171 -5.25 -0.90 -4.24
CA SER A 171 -6.44 -0.10 -4.55
C SER A 171 -7.75 -0.85 -4.33
N LEU A 172 -8.77 -0.17 -3.80
CA LEU A 172 -10.10 -0.74 -3.55
C LEU A 172 -11.18 -0.02 -4.35
N GLY A 173 -12.26 -0.72 -4.71
CA GLY A 173 -13.43 -0.10 -5.32
C GLY A 173 -13.32 0.19 -6.82
N LYS A 174 -12.30 -0.37 -7.50
CA LYS A 174 -12.15 -0.26 -8.94
C LYS A 174 -13.41 -0.78 -9.65
N ASP A 175 -13.81 -0.15 -10.75
CA ASP A 175 -14.97 -0.56 -11.56
C ASP A 175 -16.27 -0.68 -10.75
N ASN A 176 -16.47 0.26 -9.81
CA ASN A 176 -17.60 0.32 -8.87
C ASN A 176 -17.74 -0.93 -7.98
N SER A 177 -16.65 -1.66 -7.76
CA SER A 177 -16.65 -2.85 -6.91
C SER A 177 -16.78 -2.51 -5.42
N VAL A 178 -17.16 -3.53 -4.64
CA VAL A 178 -17.11 -3.48 -3.18
C VAL A 178 -15.66 -3.71 -2.72
N GLY A 179 -15.13 -2.80 -1.92
CA GLY A 179 -13.84 -2.91 -1.24
C GLY A 179 -14.02 -3.01 0.27
N ILE A 180 -13.63 -4.13 0.88
CA ILE A 180 -13.70 -4.38 2.32
C ILE A 180 -12.33 -4.76 2.85
N VAL A 181 -11.78 -3.92 3.74
CA VAL A 181 -10.56 -4.21 4.50
C VAL A 181 -10.73 -3.78 5.95
N THR A 182 -10.37 -4.63 6.92
CA THR A 182 -10.54 -4.28 8.34
C THR A 182 -9.54 -4.93 9.27
N GLY A 183 -9.19 -4.26 10.36
CA GLY A 183 -8.34 -4.84 11.40
C GLY A 183 -6.90 -4.96 10.95
N ILE A 184 -6.32 -3.86 10.50
CA ILE A 184 -4.92 -3.80 10.04
C ILE A 184 -4.07 -3.16 11.14
N VAL A 185 -3.01 -3.84 11.54
CA VAL A 185 -2.05 -3.33 12.53
C VAL A 185 -0.65 -3.47 11.99
N LEU A 186 0.06 -2.36 11.88
CA LEU A 186 1.51 -2.31 11.69
C LEU A 186 2.12 -1.76 12.97
N ASP A 187 3.02 -2.52 13.60
CA ASP A 187 3.80 -2.06 14.76
C ASP A 187 5.29 -2.23 14.44
N THR A 188 6.06 -1.15 14.47
CA THR A 188 7.50 -1.14 14.19
C THR A 188 7.81 -1.37 12.71
N ALA A 189 8.11 -0.29 11.99
CA ALA A 189 8.60 -0.36 10.62
C ALA A 189 9.61 0.75 10.32
N THR A 190 10.52 0.49 9.38
CA THR A 190 11.37 1.51 8.76
C THR A 190 11.08 1.52 7.27
N LEU A 191 10.74 2.69 6.72
CA LEU A 191 10.52 2.88 5.31
C LEU A 191 11.60 3.80 4.76
N THR A 192 12.37 3.31 3.77
CA THR A 192 13.55 4.01 3.24
C THR A 192 13.45 4.23 1.74
N GLY A 193 13.56 5.48 1.28
CA GLY A 193 13.60 5.82 -0.15
C GLY A 193 12.33 5.47 -0.94
N THR A 194 11.21 5.22 -0.27
CA THR A 194 9.95 4.81 -0.93
C THR A 194 9.17 6.00 -1.48
N THR A 195 8.35 5.78 -2.51
CA THR A 195 7.48 6.83 -3.07
C THR A 195 6.30 7.17 -2.15
N ASN A 196 5.90 6.25 -1.28
CA ASN A 196 4.91 6.49 -0.23
C ASN A 196 5.33 5.77 1.04
N GLY A 197 4.86 6.25 2.19
CA GLY A 197 5.04 5.56 3.45
C GLY A 197 3.87 4.63 3.73
N LEU A 198 2.88 5.15 4.46
CA LEU A 198 1.65 4.46 4.83
C LEU A 198 0.50 4.97 3.97
N ARG A 199 -0.02 4.12 3.09
CA ARG A 199 -0.97 4.51 2.05
C ARG A 199 -2.30 3.79 2.15
N ILE A 200 -3.40 4.52 1.98
CA ILE A 200 -4.73 3.96 1.70
C ILE A 200 -5.20 4.57 0.37
N LYS A 201 -5.48 3.72 -0.63
CA LYS A 201 -5.87 4.16 -1.99
C LYS A 201 -7.18 3.50 -2.41
N THR A 202 -8.18 4.30 -2.80
CA THR A 202 -9.48 3.80 -3.26
C THR A 202 -9.95 4.54 -4.51
N TRP A 203 -10.66 3.84 -5.40
CA TRP A 203 -11.24 4.42 -6.60
C TRP A 203 -12.58 5.09 -6.29
N GLN A 204 -12.85 6.20 -6.97
CA GLN A 204 -14.18 6.82 -7.01
C GLN A 204 -15.18 5.88 -7.72
N GLY A 205 -16.41 5.82 -7.20
CA GLY A 205 -17.48 4.90 -7.64
C GLY A 205 -17.52 3.58 -6.85
N GLY A 206 -16.47 3.26 -6.08
CA GLY A 206 -16.46 2.06 -5.25
C GLY A 206 -17.39 2.16 -4.04
N SER A 207 -17.64 1.02 -3.40
CA SER A 207 -18.43 0.93 -2.16
C SER A 207 -17.75 0.03 -1.12
N GLY A 208 -18.30 -0.09 0.08
CA GLY A 208 -17.70 -0.87 1.18
C GLY A 208 -16.94 0.00 2.18
N TYR A 209 -15.90 -0.56 2.81
CA TYR A 209 -15.14 0.15 3.83
C TYR A 209 -13.69 -0.28 4.01
N VAL A 210 -12.87 0.67 4.46
CA VAL A 210 -11.60 0.45 5.17
C VAL A 210 -11.78 0.94 6.60
N ARG A 211 -11.62 0.08 7.60
CA ARG A 211 -11.73 0.49 9.01
C ARG A 211 -10.83 -0.25 9.97
N SER A 212 -10.70 0.27 11.19
CA SER A 212 -9.89 -0.32 12.26
C SER A 212 -8.45 -0.55 11.80
N VAL A 213 -7.80 0.54 11.35
CA VAL A 213 -6.42 0.53 10.88
C VAL A 213 -5.55 1.25 11.90
N ARG A 214 -4.44 0.64 12.29
CA ARG A 214 -3.44 1.24 13.18
C ARG A 214 -2.05 1.07 12.61
N PHE A 215 -1.37 2.17 12.37
CA PHE A 215 0.05 2.22 12.08
C PHE A 215 0.78 2.85 13.25
N GLU A 216 1.70 2.11 13.86
CA GLU A 216 2.42 2.56 15.05
C GLU A 216 3.93 2.26 14.99
N ASN A 217 4.72 3.18 15.57
CA ASN A 217 6.18 3.08 15.69
C ASN A 217 6.87 2.97 14.31
N VAL A 218 6.69 3.99 13.46
CA VAL A 218 7.21 3.97 12.09
C VAL A 218 8.27 5.04 11.90
N LYS A 219 9.45 4.62 11.42
CA LYS A 219 10.52 5.52 10.98
C LYS A 219 10.46 5.69 9.46
N MET A 220 10.49 6.94 9.01
CA MET A 220 10.57 7.30 7.59
C MET A 220 11.96 7.87 7.29
N ASP A 221 12.59 7.40 6.23
CA ASP A 221 13.89 7.90 5.79
C ASP A 221 13.82 8.17 4.28
N ASP A 222 13.88 9.44 3.91
CA ASP A 222 13.80 9.89 2.52
C ASP A 222 12.54 9.38 1.78
N VAL A 223 11.38 9.42 2.45
CA VAL A 223 10.11 8.94 1.88
C VAL A 223 9.43 10.07 1.13
N GLU A 224 8.93 9.84 -0.08
CA GLU A 224 8.35 10.91 -0.88
C GLU A 224 7.01 11.42 -0.35
N ASN A 225 6.09 10.51 -0.02
CA ASN A 225 4.77 10.82 0.55
C ASN A 225 4.53 9.97 1.82
N PRO A 226 5.01 10.39 3.01
CA PRO A 226 5.00 9.57 4.23
C PRO A 226 3.64 9.03 4.68
N ILE A 227 2.60 9.87 4.75
CA ILE A 227 1.25 9.43 5.14
C ILE A 227 0.25 9.90 4.09
N ILE A 228 -0.49 8.96 3.52
CA ILE A 228 -1.45 9.28 2.46
C ILE A 228 -2.74 8.45 2.55
N ILE A 229 -3.87 9.15 2.50
CA ILE A 229 -5.18 8.60 2.16
C ILE A 229 -5.63 9.28 0.89
N ASP A 230 -5.95 8.49 -0.14
CA ASP A 230 -6.37 8.97 -1.45
C ASP A 230 -7.62 8.21 -1.93
N GLN A 231 -8.79 8.83 -1.77
CA GLN A 231 -10.04 8.31 -2.31
C GLN A 231 -10.27 8.68 -3.79
N PHE A 232 -9.33 9.38 -4.42
CA PHE A 232 -9.36 9.78 -5.83
C PHE A 232 -8.33 9.02 -6.68
N TYR A 233 -7.88 7.85 -6.19
CA TYR A 233 -6.88 7.05 -6.87
C TYR A 233 -7.30 6.70 -8.30
N CYS A 234 -6.38 6.89 -9.24
CA CYS A 234 -6.62 6.68 -10.67
C CYS A 234 -5.35 6.18 -11.36
N ASP A 235 -5.25 4.87 -11.62
CA ASP A 235 -4.25 4.26 -12.52
C ASP A 235 -4.92 3.92 -13.85
N SER A 236 -5.36 4.95 -14.57
CA SER A 236 -6.00 4.87 -15.88
C SER A 236 -5.29 5.78 -16.89
N PRO A 237 -5.17 5.39 -18.17
CA PRO A 237 -4.68 6.28 -19.22
C PRO A 237 -5.55 7.53 -19.40
N THR A 238 -6.82 7.44 -19.02
CA THR A 238 -7.77 8.56 -19.05
C THR A 238 -8.03 9.07 -17.64
N VAL A 239 -8.28 10.38 -17.53
CA VAL A 239 -8.60 11.02 -16.25
C VAL A 239 -9.88 10.40 -15.68
N CYS A 240 -9.79 9.87 -14.45
CA CYS A 240 -10.95 9.37 -13.73
C CYS A 240 -11.84 10.55 -13.33
N LYS A 241 -13.13 10.46 -13.65
CA LYS A 241 -14.11 11.45 -13.21
C LYS A 241 -14.44 11.26 -11.73
N ASN A 242 -14.62 12.36 -11.01
CA ASN A 242 -15.19 12.33 -9.66
C ASN A 242 -16.58 11.70 -9.70
N LYS A 243 -16.90 10.89 -8.69
CA LYS A 243 -18.20 10.24 -8.52
C LYS A 243 -18.70 10.50 -7.11
N THR A 244 -19.98 10.25 -6.87
CA THR A 244 -20.60 10.47 -5.55
C THR A 244 -20.46 9.28 -4.60
N GLU A 245 -19.99 8.14 -5.09
CA GLU A 245 -19.75 6.93 -4.31
C GLU A 245 -18.25 6.75 -4.08
N ALA A 246 -17.87 6.28 -2.89
CA ALA A 246 -16.51 5.87 -2.58
C ALA A 246 -16.52 4.83 -1.46
N VAL A 247 -15.41 4.09 -1.34
CA VAL A 247 -15.17 3.19 -0.21
C VAL A 247 -15.04 4.02 1.07
N LYS A 248 -15.86 3.76 2.10
CA LYS A 248 -15.82 4.53 3.35
C LYS A 248 -14.53 4.26 4.12
N ILE A 249 -13.79 5.30 4.51
CA ILE A 249 -12.58 5.15 5.33
C ILE A 249 -12.85 5.70 6.72
N SER A 250 -12.63 4.89 7.75
CA SER A 250 -12.84 5.34 9.13
C SER A 250 -11.95 4.65 10.15
N GLN A 251 -11.79 5.23 11.34
CA GLN A 251 -11.05 4.61 12.46
C GLN A 251 -9.61 4.24 12.05
N VAL A 252 -8.87 5.26 11.58
CA VAL A 252 -7.47 5.13 11.16
C VAL A 252 -6.58 5.86 12.17
N ILE A 253 -5.67 5.13 12.80
CA ILE A 253 -4.77 5.65 13.81
C ILE A 253 -3.35 5.65 13.27
N TYR A 254 -2.70 6.80 13.33
CA TYR A 254 -1.27 6.98 13.09
C TYR A 254 -0.61 7.38 14.42
N ARG A 255 0.36 6.59 14.90
CA ARG A 255 0.99 6.80 16.21
C ARG A 255 2.50 6.65 16.15
N ASN A 256 3.24 7.56 16.80
CA ASN A 256 4.70 7.49 16.92
C ASN A 256 5.36 7.32 15.54
N ILE A 257 5.16 8.29 14.66
CA ILE A 257 5.70 8.26 13.31
C ILE A 257 6.67 9.42 13.16
N SER A 258 7.91 9.15 12.78
CA SER A 258 8.94 10.18 12.66
C SER A 258 9.82 9.98 11.44
N GLY A 259 10.35 11.06 10.86
CA GLY A 259 11.30 10.94 9.75
C GLY A 259 11.24 12.09 8.75
N THR A 260 11.71 11.81 7.53
CA THR A 260 11.84 12.83 6.47
C THR A 260 10.91 12.56 5.28
N SER A 261 10.40 13.66 4.72
CA SER A 261 9.55 13.72 3.52
C SER A 261 10.31 14.37 2.37
N ARG A 262 10.28 13.81 1.15
CA ARG A 262 10.81 14.50 -0.05
C ARG A 262 9.87 15.56 -0.60
N THR A 263 8.56 15.32 -0.54
CA THR A 263 7.55 16.30 -0.97
C THR A 263 7.13 17.22 0.17
N SER A 264 6.52 18.37 -0.17
CA SER A 264 5.99 19.27 0.85
C SER A 264 4.85 18.62 1.64
N LYS A 265 3.95 17.89 0.97
CA LYS A 265 2.79 17.24 1.60
C LYS A 265 3.19 15.95 2.31
N ALA A 266 3.82 16.09 3.49
CA ALA A 266 4.24 14.96 4.30
C ALA A 266 3.05 14.11 4.78
N MET A 267 1.91 14.76 5.02
CA MET A 267 0.63 14.11 5.33
C MET A 267 -0.44 14.59 4.34
N LYS A 268 -1.11 13.66 3.64
CA LYS A 268 -2.14 13.97 2.65
C LYS A 268 -3.39 13.12 2.89
N PHE A 269 -4.49 13.74 3.29
CA PHE A 269 -5.80 13.12 3.44
C PHE A 269 -6.76 13.66 2.38
N ALA A 270 -6.79 13.04 1.20
CA ALA A 270 -7.67 13.41 0.09
C ALA A 270 -8.91 12.50 0.10
N CYS A 271 -9.95 12.92 0.81
CA CYS A 271 -11.19 12.16 0.97
C CYS A 271 -12.33 12.74 0.13
N SER A 272 -13.32 11.91 -0.19
CA SER A 272 -14.49 12.26 -1.00
C SER A 272 -15.41 13.24 -0.27
N ASP A 273 -15.94 14.22 -0.99
CA ASP A 273 -16.89 15.20 -0.44
C ASP A 273 -18.22 14.58 -0.02
N THR A 274 -18.61 13.47 -0.66
CA THR A 274 -19.86 12.75 -0.39
C THR A 274 -19.66 11.56 0.56
N VAL A 275 -18.46 11.01 0.64
CA VAL A 275 -18.08 9.91 1.55
C VAL A 275 -16.78 10.26 2.27
N PRO A 276 -16.81 11.25 3.19
CA PRO A 276 -15.62 11.75 3.88
C PRO A 276 -14.95 10.68 4.74
N CYS A 277 -13.66 10.87 5.01
CA CYS A 277 -12.94 10.06 5.98
C CYS A 277 -13.30 10.53 7.40
N SER A 278 -13.49 9.61 8.33
CA SER A 278 -13.88 9.91 9.71
C SER A 278 -13.00 9.20 10.72
N ASN A 279 -12.88 9.75 11.94
CA ASN A 279 -12.10 9.17 13.02
C ASN A 279 -10.63 8.86 12.59
N ILE A 280 -9.99 9.81 11.90
CA ILE A 280 -8.54 9.82 11.72
C ILE A 280 -7.92 10.35 13.02
N VAL A 281 -6.96 9.63 13.57
CA VAL A 281 -6.29 10.01 14.81
C VAL A 281 -4.80 10.11 14.57
N LEU A 282 -4.23 11.28 14.83
CA LEU A 282 -2.78 11.50 14.78
C LEU A 282 -2.24 11.64 16.20
N ASN A 283 -1.18 10.90 16.51
CA ASN A 283 -0.55 10.98 17.82
C ASN A 283 0.96 10.83 17.71
N ASN A 284 1.72 11.82 18.23
CA ASN A 284 3.18 11.80 18.20
C ASN A 284 3.74 11.61 16.77
N ILE A 285 3.45 12.57 15.89
CA ILE A 285 3.94 12.60 14.51
C ILE A 285 5.05 13.66 14.41
N ASN A 286 6.21 13.30 13.87
CA ASN A 286 7.32 14.22 13.64
C ASN A 286 7.93 13.99 12.25
N LEU A 287 7.30 14.54 11.23
CA LEU A 287 7.74 14.49 9.85
C LEU A 287 8.30 15.85 9.45
N GLU A 288 9.53 15.82 8.96
CA GLU A 288 10.25 17.00 8.50
C GLU A 288 10.57 16.88 7.02
N ARG A 289 10.99 17.99 6.41
CA ARG A 289 11.48 18.02 5.03
C ARG A 289 12.86 18.64 5.07
N GLU A 290 13.84 18.01 4.43
CA GLU A 290 15.21 18.53 4.42
C GLU A 290 15.28 19.91 3.76
N ASN A 291 14.58 20.06 2.62
CA ASN A 291 14.55 21.29 1.84
C ASN A 291 13.15 21.91 1.85
N GLY A 292 12.92 22.79 2.83
CA GLY A 292 11.69 23.57 2.97
C GLY A 292 10.76 23.04 4.05
N THR A 293 9.47 23.35 3.91
CA THR A 293 8.47 23.05 4.94
C THR A 293 7.72 21.77 4.62
N ALA A 294 7.54 20.91 5.63
CA ALA A 294 6.57 19.83 5.60
C ALA A 294 5.18 20.38 5.94
N GLU A 295 4.16 19.89 5.26
CA GLU A 295 2.78 20.38 5.32
C GLU A 295 1.79 19.21 5.43
N THR A 296 0.62 19.51 5.99
CA THR A 296 -0.54 18.61 6.00
C THR A 296 -1.58 19.13 5.04
N TYR A 297 -2.10 18.24 4.18
CA TYR A 297 -3.24 18.52 3.30
C TYR A 297 -4.45 17.69 3.74
N CYS A 298 -5.61 18.33 3.87
CA CYS A 298 -6.88 17.66 4.14
C CYS A 298 -7.95 18.10 3.14
N ASN A 299 -8.64 17.15 2.52
CA ASN A 299 -9.94 17.32 1.89
C ASN A 299 -10.90 16.36 2.57
N CYS A 300 -11.97 16.88 3.18
CA CYS A 300 -13.05 16.04 3.75
C CYS A 300 -12.59 14.94 4.71
N ALA A 301 -11.63 15.30 5.56
CA ALA A 301 -11.06 14.41 6.57
C ALA A 301 -11.43 14.91 7.97
N MET A 302 -12.15 14.08 8.72
CA MET A 302 -12.53 14.31 10.10
C MET A 302 -11.69 13.47 11.06
N GLY A 303 -11.29 14.10 12.15
CA GLY A 303 -10.34 13.53 13.08
C GLY A 303 -9.84 14.55 14.09
N PHE A 304 -8.92 14.10 14.92
CA PHE A 304 -8.22 14.97 15.87
C PHE A 304 -6.79 14.50 16.03
N ASP A 305 -5.95 15.41 16.49
CA ASP A 305 -4.58 15.11 16.88
C ASP A 305 -4.35 15.38 18.38
N TYR A 306 -3.34 14.72 18.95
CA TYR A 306 -2.88 14.98 20.31
C TYR A 306 -1.43 14.54 20.51
N GLY A 307 -0.74 15.17 21.46
CA GLY A 307 0.70 15.02 21.64
C GLY A 307 1.48 15.90 20.67
N PHE A 308 2.71 15.51 20.33
CA PHE A 308 3.54 16.28 19.41
C PHE A 308 3.19 15.93 17.95
N VAL A 309 2.64 16.87 17.17
CA VAL A 309 2.28 16.62 15.76
C VAL A 309 2.88 17.71 14.86
N ARG A 310 3.88 17.30 14.09
CA ARG A 310 4.55 18.10 13.07
C ARG A 310 4.64 17.30 11.77
N PRO A 311 4.24 17.85 10.61
CA PRO A 311 3.59 19.16 10.45
C PRO A 311 2.21 19.22 11.13
N ALA A 312 1.78 20.43 11.51
CA ALA A 312 0.48 20.64 12.15
C ALA A 312 -0.66 20.14 11.24
N ALA A 313 -1.73 19.61 11.84
CA ALA A 313 -2.85 19.01 11.12
C ALA A 313 -4.17 19.78 11.36
N ASP A 314 -4.08 21.11 11.49
CA ASP A 314 -5.22 22.01 11.77
C ASP A 314 -6.37 21.92 10.75
N CYS A 315 -6.10 21.33 9.57
CA CYS A 315 -7.10 21.05 8.55
C CYS A 315 -8.01 19.85 8.85
N LEU A 316 -7.68 19.02 9.83
CA LEU A 316 -8.56 17.94 10.31
C LEU A 316 -9.74 18.55 11.07
N ARG A 317 -10.95 18.12 10.70
CA ARG A 317 -12.18 18.66 11.28
C ARG A 317 -12.64 17.81 12.47
N ASN A 318 -13.01 18.46 13.57
CA ASN A 318 -13.45 17.78 14.79
C ASN A 318 -14.92 17.30 14.77
N ASP A 319 -15.71 17.61 13.72
CA ASP A 319 -17.14 17.30 13.68
C ASP A 319 -17.60 16.73 12.32
N ASP A 320 -18.23 15.55 12.37
CA ASP A 320 -18.92 14.88 11.26
C ASP A 320 -20.08 15.74 10.69
N SER A 321 -20.58 16.71 11.45
CA SER A 321 -21.69 17.60 11.04
C SER A 321 -21.27 18.74 10.10
N SER A 322 -19.97 19.05 10.05
CA SER A 322 -19.44 20.06 9.13
C SER A 322 -19.48 19.50 7.71
N ARG A 323 -20.52 19.87 6.94
CA ARG A 323 -20.60 19.53 5.52
C ARG A 323 -19.23 19.80 4.89
N CYS A 324 -18.79 18.90 4.01
CA CYS A 324 -17.74 19.16 3.04
C CYS A 324 -18.17 20.33 2.16
N SER A 325 -18.11 21.55 2.72
CA SER A 325 -18.49 22.76 2.02
C SER A 325 -17.51 22.90 0.88
N GLY A 326 -18.00 22.68 -0.34
CA GLY A 326 -17.26 22.98 -1.55
C GLY A 326 -16.73 24.39 -1.43
N GLY A 327 -15.41 24.52 -1.32
CA GLY A 327 -14.73 25.81 -1.34
C GLY A 327 -14.87 26.39 -2.74
N SER A 328 -15.97 27.08 -3.01
CA SER A 328 -15.89 28.25 -3.86
C SER A 328 -15.10 29.29 -3.08
N GLU A 329 -13.87 29.55 -3.51
CA GLU A 329 -13.12 30.73 -3.13
C GLU A 329 -13.95 31.96 -3.53
N ASN A 330 -14.74 32.49 -2.60
CA ASN A 330 -15.25 33.86 -2.69
C ASN A 330 -14.09 34.81 -2.38
N ASN A 331 -13.29 35.10 -3.40
CA ASN A 331 -12.45 36.30 -3.44
C ASN A 331 -13.36 37.52 -3.49
N ASN A 332 -13.84 37.97 -2.32
CA ASN A 332 -14.40 39.29 -2.15
C ASN A 332 -14.22 39.78 -0.71
N ARG A 333 -13.00 40.27 -0.42
CA ARG A 333 -12.80 41.30 0.60
C ARG A 333 -11.76 42.33 0.15
N LYS A 334 -12.30 43.49 -0.22
CA LYS A 334 -11.85 44.85 0.16
C LYS A 334 -10.45 45.30 -0.28
N HIS A 335 -10.41 46.00 -1.41
CA HIS A 335 -9.78 47.33 -1.49
C HIS A 335 -10.94 48.31 -1.71
N GLY A 336 -11.24 49.26 -0.83
CA GLY A 336 -10.29 50.23 -0.27
C GLY A 336 -10.28 51.43 -1.22
N GLN A 337 -11.30 52.29 -1.11
CA GLN A 337 -11.34 53.59 -1.76
C GLN A 337 -10.07 54.37 -1.42
N VAL A 338 -9.38 54.88 -2.44
CA VAL A 338 -8.65 56.14 -2.36
C VAL A 338 -8.95 56.90 -3.65
N ASN A 339 -9.85 57.88 -3.54
CA ASN A 339 -9.87 59.04 -4.42
C ASN A 339 -8.66 59.91 -4.06
N THR A 340 -7.90 60.36 -5.05
CA THR A 340 -7.39 61.73 -5.09
C THR A 340 -7.14 62.13 -6.54
N GLU A 341 -7.70 63.29 -6.87
CA GLU A 341 -7.59 64.06 -8.08
C GLU A 341 -6.14 64.53 -8.31
N LEU A 342 -5.66 64.44 -9.57
CA LEU A 342 -5.23 65.55 -10.44
C LEU A 342 -4.74 65.00 -11.78
#